data_AF-S3TDD6-F1
#
_entry.id   AF-S3TDD6-F1
#
_cell.length_a   1.000
_cell.length_b   1.000
_cell.length_c   1.000
_cell.angle_alpha   90.00
_cell.angle_beta   90.00
_cell.angle_gamma   90.00
#
_symmetry.space_group_name_H-M   'P 1'
#
loop_
_entity.id
_entity.type
_entity.pdbx_description
1 polymer ?
#
loop_
_entity_poly.entity_id
_entity_poly.type
_entity_poly.pdbx_seq_one_letter_code
_entity_poly.pdbx_strand_id
1 'polypeptide(L)'
;MSSLFYIWDAKQHHPEVTIDSLAQAEYYATNSQCTGFTEKFKNWLLNVENIITNPELAANFDEEIIGSFSNVTRYLDAADNVFKIEQGLLVKSKYLYKILIETLRQHDLVAFDARSYLFFSQEQIFPDQHNIERMLDAVRPVTQEQLEQFKAIPENADKLIKLTEDWFESNKKYLKFKNINKNNQYHQGDRLYRDLGEKTYEAILVITSNNPLRYSDISLSSFIQVSNEKAIRILRQHSIDGYVLQYLPTVHGIIGKPNHLNDPKQLKFILQQVYDFLIYDAEKHQDIDTLNQWLNHGDEKEYILGLGAISRLVLAKYVNDPLFDQLVAEALPYIHRDRFFKNMTVEKFHERLEQEIENILEN
;
A
#
# COMPACT_ATOMS: atom_id res chain seq x y z
N MET A 1 2.52 17.86 9.68
CA MET A 1 2.87 17.09 10.90
C MET A 1 3.08 15.65 10.45
N SER A 2 4.12 14.96 10.91
CA SER A 2 4.29 13.54 10.59
C SER A 2 3.19 12.74 11.31
N SER A 3 2.38 12.00 10.56
CA SER A 3 1.46 11.03 11.16
C SER A 3 2.28 9.96 11.88
N LEU A 4 1.77 9.46 13.00
CA LEU A 4 2.43 8.45 13.83
C LEU A 4 1.54 7.23 13.99
N PHE A 5 2.14 6.11 14.35
CA PHE A 5 1.44 4.94 14.84
C PHE A 5 1.67 4.84 16.33
N TYR A 6 0.58 4.93 17.08
CA TYR A 6 0.59 5.02 18.53
C TYR A 6 0.21 3.67 19.11
N ILE A 7 0.93 3.23 20.13
CA ILE A 7 0.64 1.99 20.85
C ILE A 7 0.64 2.29 22.34
N TRP A 8 -0.34 1.76 23.06
CA TRP A 8 -0.42 1.91 24.51
C TRP A 8 -1.21 0.79 25.19
N ASP A 9 -1.11 0.76 26.51
CA ASP A 9 -1.92 -0.09 27.37
C ASP A 9 -3.22 0.64 27.77
N ALA A 10 -4.34 0.34 27.10
CA ALA A 10 -5.62 1.01 27.35
C ALA A 10 -6.06 0.93 28.82
N LYS A 11 -5.87 -0.23 29.45
CA LYS A 11 -6.31 -0.50 30.83
C LYS A 11 -5.51 0.28 31.87
N GLN A 12 -4.28 0.69 31.56
CA GLN A 12 -3.46 1.52 32.44
C GLN A 12 -3.58 3.01 32.10
N HIS A 13 -3.70 3.34 30.81
CA HIS A 13 -3.77 4.71 30.34
C HIS A 13 -5.07 5.37 30.81
N HIS A 14 -6.23 4.73 30.62
CA HIS A 14 -7.51 5.18 31.19
C HIS A 14 -8.40 3.99 31.57
N PRO A 15 -8.26 3.47 32.82
CA PRO A 15 -8.89 2.20 33.23
C PRO A 15 -10.42 2.20 33.17
N GLU A 16 -11.05 3.37 33.24
CA GLU A 16 -12.50 3.54 33.31
C GLU A 16 -13.15 3.78 31.94
N VAL A 17 -12.37 3.86 30.86
CA VAL A 17 -12.88 4.25 29.54
C VAL A 17 -12.73 3.12 28.53
N THR A 18 -13.85 2.76 27.90
CA THR A 18 -13.86 1.94 26.68
C THR A 18 -13.70 2.84 25.47
N ILE A 19 -12.81 2.46 24.54
CA ILE A 19 -12.56 3.21 23.31
C ILE A 19 -13.57 2.76 22.26
N ASP A 20 -14.58 3.62 22.03
CA ASP A 20 -15.73 3.30 21.17
C ASP A 20 -15.80 4.18 19.91
N SER A 21 -14.83 5.09 19.74
CA SER A 21 -14.76 5.98 18.57
C SER A 21 -13.31 6.32 18.20
N LEU A 22 -13.10 6.67 16.93
CA LEU A 22 -11.79 7.11 16.41
C LEU A 22 -11.32 8.42 17.06
N ALA A 23 -12.25 9.33 17.35
CA ALA A 23 -11.92 10.58 18.04
C ALA A 23 -11.40 10.34 19.48
N GLN A 24 -11.97 9.36 20.18
CA GLN A 24 -11.45 8.94 21.49
C GLN A 24 -10.09 8.25 21.34
N ALA A 25 -9.94 7.35 20.37
CA ALA A 25 -8.67 6.67 20.11
C ALA A 25 -7.55 7.67 19.81
N GLU A 26 -7.81 8.67 18.97
CA GLU A 26 -6.90 9.75 18.60
C GLU A 26 -6.54 10.62 19.81
N TYR A 27 -7.53 11.00 20.62
CA TYR A 27 -7.31 11.78 21.84
C TYR A 27 -6.35 11.05 22.80
N TYR A 28 -6.61 9.78 23.09
CA TYR A 28 -5.76 9.00 24.00
C TYR A 28 -4.38 8.70 23.42
N ALA A 29 -4.29 8.47 22.11
CA ALA A 29 -3.02 8.30 21.42
C ALA A 29 -2.13 9.56 21.50
N THR A 30 -2.72 10.75 21.50
CA THR A 30 -2.00 12.03 21.46
C THR A 30 -1.79 12.66 22.84
N ASN A 31 -2.49 12.17 23.87
CA ASN A 31 -2.42 12.66 25.25
C ASN A 31 -1.73 11.65 26.18
N SER A 32 -0.42 11.45 26.02
CA SER A 32 0.38 10.54 26.87
C SER A 32 0.36 10.93 28.35
N GLN A 33 0.52 9.93 29.23
CA GLN A 33 0.73 10.14 30.66
C GLN A 33 2.13 9.74 31.07
N CYS A 34 2.69 10.44 32.07
CA CYS A 34 4.02 10.17 32.61
C CYS A 34 4.02 9.00 33.61
N THR A 35 3.53 7.84 33.19
CA THR A 35 3.45 6.61 34.02
C THR A 35 4.36 5.48 33.54
N GLY A 36 5.04 5.68 32.40
CA GLY A 36 5.92 4.71 31.76
C GLY A 36 5.21 3.45 31.23
N PHE A 37 5.99 2.51 30.69
CA PHE A 37 5.47 1.28 30.11
C PHE A 37 5.15 0.21 31.17
N THR A 38 4.01 -0.47 31.03
CA THR A 38 3.71 -1.68 31.80
C THR A 38 4.64 -2.83 31.45
N GLU A 39 4.74 -3.82 32.33
CA GLU A 39 5.49 -5.06 32.04
C GLU A 39 4.99 -5.78 30.79
N LYS A 40 3.68 -5.80 30.52
CA LYS A 40 3.15 -6.36 29.25
C LYS A 40 3.62 -5.56 28.03
N PHE A 41 3.69 -4.24 28.13
CA PHE A 41 4.18 -3.40 27.04
C PHE A 41 5.69 -3.59 26.82
N LYS A 42 6.48 -3.70 27.90
CA LYS A 42 7.90 -4.06 27.81
C LYS A 42 8.11 -5.42 27.14
N ASN A 43 7.33 -6.43 27.53
CA ASN A 43 7.37 -7.76 26.93
C ASN A 43 6.95 -7.75 25.46
N TRP A 44 5.98 -6.91 25.08
CA TRP A 44 5.61 -6.70 23.69
C TRP A 44 6.78 -6.14 22.87
N LEU A 45 7.46 -5.10 23.36
CA LEU A 45 8.63 -4.51 22.68
C LEU A 45 9.73 -5.56 22.44
N LEU A 46 10.03 -6.37 23.46
CA LEU A 46 11.01 -7.46 23.36
C LEU A 46 10.56 -8.56 22.37
N ASN A 47 9.27 -8.87 22.31
CA ASN A 47 8.72 -9.82 21.34
C ASN A 47 8.89 -9.31 19.90
N VAL A 48 8.58 -8.03 19.65
CA VAL A 48 8.78 -7.39 18.35
C VAL A 48 10.25 -7.39 17.95
N GLU A 49 11.16 -7.03 18.86
CA GLU A 49 12.61 -7.10 18.62
C GLU A 49 13.05 -8.51 18.22
N ASN A 50 12.64 -9.53 18.97
CA ASN A 50 13.00 -10.93 18.69
C ASN A 50 12.56 -11.39 17.30
N ILE A 51 11.39 -10.94 16.83
CA ILE A 51 10.88 -11.31 15.50
C ILE A 51 11.65 -10.56 14.40
N ILE A 52 11.88 -9.26 14.56
CA ILE A 52 12.55 -8.42 13.55
C ILE A 52 14.03 -8.76 13.41
N THR A 53 14.69 -9.08 14.52
CA THR A 53 16.13 -9.40 14.56
C THR A 53 16.42 -10.89 14.30
N ASN A 54 15.39 -11.73 14.19
CA ASN A 54 15.57 -13.14 13.84
C ASN A 54 16.27 -13.26 12.48
N PRO A 55 17.44 -13.93 12.37
CA PRO A 55 18.21 -14.02 11.13
C PRO A 55 17.42 -14.57 9.92
N GLU A 56 16.42 -15.43 10.16
CA GLU A 56 15.59 -16.01 9.11
C GLU A 56 14.53 -15.03 8.60
N LEU A 57 14.07 -14.10 9.46
CA LEU A 57 13.03 -13.12 9.13
C LEU A 57 13.60 -11.72 8.83
N ALA A 58 14.82 -11.44 9.27
CA ALA A 58 15.53 -10.16 9.12
C ALA A 58 15.62 -9.69 7.66
N ALA A 59 15.69 -10.64 6.72
CA ALA A 59 15.72 -10.36 5.28
C ALA A 59 14.45 -9.69 4.74
N ASN A 60 13.34 -9.67 5.50
CA ASN A 60 12.08 -9.02 5.14
C ASN A 60 11.98 -7.58 5.67
N PHE A 61 13.04 -7.07 6.32
CA PHE A 61 13.06 -5.74 6.92
C PHE A 61 14.22 -4.90 6.36
N ASP A 62 13.93 -3.62 6.14
CA ASP A 62 14.95 -2.61 5.82
C ASP A 62 15.92 -2.42 6.99
N GLU A 63 17.17 -2.04 6.71
CA GLU A 63 18.19 -1.83 7.77
C GLU A 63 17.75 -0.78 8.80
N GLU A 64 16.96 0.22 8.41
CA GLU A 64 16.43 1.21 9.34
C GLU A 64 15.38 0.61 10.29
N ILE A 65 14.57 -0.34 9.82
CA ILE A 65 13.64 -1.09 10.67
C ILE A 65 14.43 -1.94 11.66
N ILE A 66 15.41 -2.70 11.17
CA ILE A 66 16.26 -3.53 12.02
C ILE A 66 16.96 -2.65 13.06
N GLY A 67 17.55 -1.53 12.66
CA GLY A 67 18.21 -0.60 13.58
C GLY A 67 17.27 0.07 14.59
N SER A 68 16.01 0.33 14.21
CA SER A 68 15.02 0.96 15.09
C SER A 68 14.53 0.01 16.18
N PHE A 69 14.39 -1.27 15.85
CA PHE A 69 13.94 -2.33 16.75
C PHE A 69 15.08 -3.19 17.30
N SER A 70 16.34 -2.87 16.99
CA SER A 70 17.49 -3.46 17.68
C SER A 70 17.73 -2.72 18.98
N ASN A 71 17.94 -3.47 20.05
CA ASN A 71 18.19 -2.98 21.39
C ASN A 71 17.02 -2.14 21.94
N VAL A 72 15.79 -2.67 21.91
CA VAL A 72 14.60 -1.94 22.39
C VAL A 72 14.62 -1.71 23.90
N THR A 73 15.56 -2.35 24.62
CA THR A 73 15.79 -2.13 26.05
C THR A 73 15.97 -0.66 26.41
N ARG A 74 16.49 0.16 25.48
CA ARG A 74 16.62 1.62 25.64
C ARG A 74 15.29 2.35 25.85
N TYR A 75 14.17 1.75 25.44
CA TYR A 75 12.84 2.34 25.54
C TYR A 75 12.10 1.94 26.82
N LEU A 76 12.61 0.96 27.59
CA LEU A 76 11.88 0.41 28.74
C LEU A 76 11.76 1.38 29.91
N ASP A 77 12.64 2.38 29.97
CA ASP A 77 12.63 3.46 30.96
C ASP A 77 11.94 4.74 30.43
N ALA A 78 11.15 4.63 29.37
CA ALA A 78 10.38 5.77 28.84
C ALA A 78 9.44 6.35 29.92
N ALA A 79 9.41 7.67 30.03
CA ALA A 79 8.51 8.37 30.95
C ALA A 79 7.06 8.35 30.45
N ASP A 80 6.86 8.46 29.13
CA ASP A 80 5.55 8.40 28.49
C ASP A 80 5.05 6.96 28.40
N ASN A 81 3.76 6.74 28.62
CA ASN A 81 3.11 5.43 28.48
C ASN A 81 2.54 5.14 27.08
N VAL A 82 2.85 5.98 26.08
CA VAL A 82 2.48 5.79 24.67
C VAL A 82 3.75 5.67 23.83
N PHE A 83 3.92 4.54 23.15
CA PHE A 83 5.00 4.35 22.19
C PHE A 83 4.59 4.88 20.82
N LYS A 84 5.51 5.56 20.14
CA LYS A 84 5.27 6.25 18.87
C LYS A 84 6.21 5.70 17.83
N ILE A 85 5.65 5.14 16.77
CA ILE A 85 6.41 4.68 15.61
C ILE A 85 6.17 5.67 14.47
N GLU A 86 7.25 6.15 13.88
CA GLU A 86 7.15 6.98 12.69
C GLU A 86 6.58 6.17 11.54
N GLN A 87 5.60 6.74 10.84
CA GLN A 87 4.97 6.07 9.70
C GLN A 87 5.99 5.74 8.58
N GLY A 88 7.12 6.46 8.52
CA GLY A 88 8.23 6.16 7.63
C GLY A 88 8.83 4.75 7.83
N LEU A 89 8.80 4.22 9.06
CA LEU A 89 9.21 2.85 9.33
C LEU A 89 8.15 1.82 8.90
N LEU A 90 6.87 2.13 9.11
CA LEU A 90 5.77 1.22 8.78
C LEU A 90 5.60 1.01 7.27
N VAL A 91 5.85 2.04 6.46
CA VAL A 91 5.77 1.92 5.00
C VAL A 91 6.90 1.08 4.40
N LYS A 92 8.02 0.94 5.11
CA LYS A 92 9.17 0.16 4.67
C LYS A 92 8.93 -1.35 4.75
N SER A 93 7.91 -1.80 5.50
CA SER A 93 7.58 -3.23 5.55
C SER A 93 6.15 -3.48 6.04
N LYS A 94 5.34 -4.13 5.21
CA LYS A 94 4.04 -4.66 5.64
C LYS A 94 4.18 -5.80 6.66
N TYR A 95 5.31 -6.49 6.68
CA TYR A 95 5.63 -7.45 7.74
C TYR A 95 5.79 -6.76 9.07
N LEU A 96 6.38 -5.55 9.11
CA LEU A 96 6.46 -4.78 10.35
C LEU A 96 5.05 -4.43 10.84
N TYR A 97 4.20 -3.89 9.97
CA TYR A 97 2.81 -3.56 10.34
C TYR A 97 2.06 -4.80 10.86
N LYS A 98 2.15 -5.94 10.15
CA LYS A 98 1.56 -7.21 10.58
C LYS A 98 2.10 -7.68 11.93
N ILE A 99 3.41 -7.68 12.12
CA ILE A 99 4.04 -8.10 13.39
C ILE A 99 3.55 -7.22 14.53
N LEU A 100 3.51 -5.89 14.33
CA LEU A 100 3.02 -4.98 15.36
C LEU A 100 1.57 -5.29 15.74
N ILE A 101 0.68 -5.50 14.75
CA ILE A 101 -0.74 -5.84 15.01
C ILE A 101 -0.90 -7.23 15.64
N GLU A 102 -0.22 -8.26 15.14
CA GLU A 102 -0.36 -9.62 15.70
C GLU A 102 0.20 -9.70 17.12
N THR A 103 1.34 -9.07 17.36
CA THR A 103 1.96 -9.06 18.69
C THR A 103 1.19 -8.17 19.67
N LEU A 104 0.65 -7.00 19.27
CA LEU A 104 -0.12 -6.17 20.21
C LEU A 104 -1.36 -6.92 20.71
N ARG A 105 -1.99 -7.74 19.86
CA ARG A 105 -3.14 -8.57 20.23
C ARG A 105 -2.78 -9.65 21.25
N GLN A 106 -1.62 -10.27 21.10
CA GLN A 106 -1.10 -11.27 22.05
C GLN A 106 -0.84 -10.67 23.43
N HIS A 107 -0.53 -9.38 23.50
CA HIS A 107 -0.16 -8.66 24.73
C HIS A 107 -1.30 -7.77 25.27
N ASP A 108 -2.51 -7.84 24.70
CA ASP A 108 -3.67 -7.03 25.09
C ASP A 108 -3.34 -5.52 25.12
N LEU A 109 -2.60 -5.07 24.10
CA LEU A 109 -2.32 -3.66 23.84
C LEU A 109 -3.26 -3.14 22.75
N VAL A 110 -3.36 -1.82 22.67
CA VAL A 110 -4.13 -1.16 21.62
C VAL A 110 -3.22 -0.28 20.78
N ALA A 111 -3.63 -0.01 19.55
CA ALA A 111 -2.94 0.92 18.68
C ALA A 111 -3.89 1.84 17.93
N PHE A 112 -3.39 3.03 17.61
CA PHE A 112 -4.05 3.98 16.73
C PHE A 112 -3.10 4.36 15.60
N ASP A 113 -3.50 4.00 14.40
CA ASP A 113 -2.84 4.43 13.18
C ASP A 113 -3.45 5.77 12.75
N ALA A 114 -2.81 6.87 13.14
CA ALA A 114 -3.28 8.21 12.80
C ALA A 114 -3.20 8.52 11.30
N ARG A 115 -2.47 7.70 10.52
CA ARG A 115 -2.42 7.85 9.07
C ARG A 115 -3.63 7.19 8.42
N SER A 116 -3.87 5.92 8.73
CA SER A 116 -4.99 5.16 8.14
C SER A 116 -6.32 5.49 8.82
N TYR A 117 -6.28 6.22 9.93
CA TYR A 117 -7.41 6.51 10.81
C TYR A 117 -8.08 5.23 11.30
N LEU A 118 -7.26 4.32 11.83
CA LEU A 118 -7.67 3.00 12.31
C LEU A 118 -7.29 2.80 13.77
N PHE A 119 -8.17 2.17 14.51
CA PHE A 119 -7.93 1.69 15.86
C PHE A 119 -7.85 0.16 15.87
N PHE A 120 -6.86 -0.37 16.58
CA PHE A 120 -6.64 -1.79 16.76
C PHE A 120 -6.67 -2.16 18.24
N SER A 121 -7.30 -3.27 18.54
CA SER A 121 -7.25 -3.93 19.85
C SER A 121 -7.22 -5.45 19.66
N GLN A 122 -7.27 -6.17 20.77
CA GLN A 122 -7.40 -7.63 20.75
C GLN A 122 -8.70 -8.10 20.08
N GLU A 123 -9.80 -7.41 20.30
CA GLU A 123 -11.15 -7.88 19.91
C GLU A 123 -11.74 -7.14 18.71
N GLN A 124 -11.28 -5.92 18.45
CA GLN A 124 -11.87 -5.04 17.44
C GLN A 124 -10.81 -4.29 16.62
N ILE A 125 -11.10 -4.16 15.32
CA ILE A 125 -10.60 -3.10 14.45
C ILE A 125 -11.75 -2.12 14.23
N PHE A 126 -11.49 -0.83 14.45
CA PHE A 126 -12.49 0.23 14.27
C PHE A 126 -11.94 1.33 13.34
N PRO A 127 -12.68 1.78 12.31
CA PRO A 127 -13.94 1.21 11.84
C PRO A 127 -13.73 -0.23 11.34
N ASP A 128 -14.82 -1.00 11.23
CA ASP A 128 -14.73 -2.40 10.79
C ASP A 128 -14.08 -2.47 9.40
N GLN A 129 -12.96 -3.18 9.34
CA GLN A 129 -12.16 -3.39 8.15
C GLN A 129 -11.89 -4.89 8.00
N HIS A 130 -12.94 -5.67 7.71
CA HIS A 130 -12.81 -7.10 7.37
C HIS A 130 -11.70 -7.39 6.33
N ASN A 131 -11.37 -6.41 5.47
CA ASN A 131 -10.31 -6.48 4.47
C ASN A 131 -8.88 -6.37 5.06
N ILE A 132 -8.70 -5.69 6.20
CA ILE A 132 -7.40 -5.61 6.89
C ILE A 132 -7.11 -6.90 7.65
N GLU A 133 -8.11 -7.51 8.28
CA GLU A 133 -7.97 -8.86 8.87
C GLU A 133 -7.57 -9.89 7.81
N ARG A 134 -8.26 -9.91 6.67
CA ARG A 134 -7.91 -10.79 5.55
C ARG A 134 -6.53 -10.49 4.98
N MET A 135 -6.13 -9.22 4.88
CA MET A 135 -4.78 -8.84 4.47
C MET A 135 -3.74 -9.38 5.45
N LEU A 136 -3.95 -9.21 6.76
CA LEU A 136 -3.06 -9.76 7.79
C LEU A 136 -2.97 -11.29 7.64
N ASP A 137 -4.09 -11.98 7.44
CA ASP A 137 -4.12 -13.44 7.23
C ASP A 137 -3.50 -13.90 5.89
N ALA A 138 -3.59 -13.07 4.84
CA ALA A 138 -3.11 -13.38 3.49
C ALA A 138 -1.60 -13.14 3.30
N VAL A 139 -0.98 -12.28 4.13
CA VAL A 139 0.48 -12.11 4.18
C VAL A 139 1.09 -13.39 4.78
N ARG A 140 1.41 -14.34 3.89
CA ARG A 140 2.21 -15.52 4.19
C ARG A 140 3.66 -15.24 3.82
N PRO A 141 4.64 -15.75 4.58
CA PRO A 141 6.04 -15.73 4.16
C PRO A 141 6.17 -16.39 2.79
N VAL A 142 6.79 -15.71 1.83
CA VAL A 142 7.17 -16.34 0.55
C VAL A 142 8.19 -17.45 0.85
N THR A 143 7.98 -18.62 0.26
CA THR A 143 8.83 -19.79 0.54
C THR A 143 10.24 -19.59 0.02
N GLN A 144 11.24 -20.17 0.71
CA GLN A 144 12.63 -20.13 0.28
C GLN A 144 12.81 -20.65 -1.17
N GLU A 145 12.04 -21.65 -1.61
CA GLU A 145 12.04 -22.17 -2.98
C GLU A 145 11.59 -21.15 -4.05
N GLN A 146 10.60 -20.30 -3.76
CA GLN A 146 10.18 -19.21 -4.66
C GLN A 146 11.25 -18.11 -4.77
N LEU A 147 12.16 -18.04 -3.79
CA LEU A 147 13.18 -17.01 -3.62
C LEU A 147 14.59 -17.47 -4.02
N GLU A 148 14.83 -18.78 -4.13
CA GLU A 148 16.12 -19.36 -4.57
C GLU A 148 16.39 -19.27 -6.08
N GLN A 149 15.47 -18.65 -6.83
CA GLN A 149 15.62 -18.38 -8.25
C GLN A 149 16.63 -17.25 -8.56
N PHE A 150 16.99 -16.42 -7.56
CA PHE A 150 17.89 -15.26 -7.73
C PHE A 150 19.35 -15.62 -7.40
N LYS A 151 20.07 -16.22 -8.36
CA LYS A 151 21.47 -16.65 -8.17
C LYS A 151 22.52 -15.64 -8.67
N ALA A 152 22.13 -14.73 -9.55
CA ALA A 152 23.02 -13.76 -10.16
C ALA A 152 22.25 -12.52 -10.63
N ILE A 153 22.96 -11.41 -10.81
CA ILE A 153 22.40 -10.21 -11.43
C ILE A 153 22.34 -10.44 -12.93
N PRO A 154 21.20 -10.14 -13.58
CA PRO A 154 21.11 -10.19 -15.04
C PRO A 154 22.19 -9.33 -15.70
N GLU A 155 22.79 -9.82 -16.78
CA GLU A 155 23.88 -9.09 -17.46
C GLU A 155 23.40 -7.81 -18.17
N ASN A 156 22.10 -7.71 -18.46
CA ASN A 156 21.49 -6.58 -19.16
C ASN A 156 19.97 -6.53 -18.87
N ALA A 157 19.33 -5.46 -19.36
CA ALA A 157 17.91 -5.23 -19.10
C ALA A 157 16.99 -6.25 -19.76
N ASP A 158 17.32 -6.78 -20.94
CA ASP A 158 16.50 -7.80 -21.59
C ASP A 158 16.45 -9.06 -20.73
N LYS A 159 17.59 -9.46 -20.16
CA LYS A 159 17.66 -10.57 -19.20
C LYS A 159 16.94 -10.24 -17.89
N LEU A 160 16.91 -8.98 -17.46
CA LEU A 160 16.16 -8.55 -16.27
C LEU A 160 14.63 -8.58 -16.50
N ILE A 161 14.18 -8.16 -17.67
CA ILE A 161 12.79 -8.30 -18.10
C ILE A 161 12.42 -9.77 -18.11
N LYS A 162 13.23 -10.61 -18.76
CA LYS A 162 12.98 -12.05 -18.84
C LYS A 162 12.90 -12.72 -17.47
N LEU A 163 13.80 -12.36 -16.55
CA LEU A 163 13.77 -12.81 -15.16
C LEU A 163 12.45 -12.43 -14.47
N THR A 164 11.95 -11.23 -14.74
CA THR A 164 10.67 -10.76 -14.17
C THR A 164 9.48 -11.51 -14.76
N GLU A 165 9.49 -11.78 -16.06
CA GLU A 165 8.47 -12.60 -16.73
C GLU A 165 8.44 -14.01 -16.16
N ASP A 166 9.61 -14.64 -15.98
CA ASP A 166 9.72 -16.00 -15.44
C ASP A 166 9.29 -16.08 -13.97
N TRP A 167 9.67 -15.07 -13.17
CA TRP A 167 9.17 -14.90 -11.80
C TRP A 167 7.64 -14.73 -11.79
N PHE A 168 7.09 -13.92 -12.68
CA PHE A 168 5.67 -13.68 -12.75
C PHE A 168 4.90 -14.94 -13.15
N GLU A 169 5.38 -15.66 -14.17
CA GLU A 169 4.82 -16.93 -14.62
C GLU A 169 4.80 -17.99 -13.51
N SER A 170 5.84 -18.03 -12.68
CA SER A 170 5.93 -18.92 -11.52
C SER A 170 4.92 -18.58 -10.42
N ASN A 171 4.51 -17.31 -10.33
CA ASN A 171 3.63 -16.81 -9.28
C ASN A 171 2.20 -16.50 -9.73
N LYS A 172 1.91 -16.53 -11.04
CA LYS A 172 0.63 -16.09 -11.62
C LYS A 172 -0.59 -16.76 -11.00
N LYS A 173 -0.49 -18.04 -10.63
CA LYS A 173 -1.58 -18.79 -9.99
C LYS A 173 -1.93 -18.21 -8.61
N TYR A 174 -0.90 -17.90 -7.80
CA TYR A 174 -1.08 -17.33 -6.47
C TYR A 174 -1.56 -15.89 -6.53
N LEU A 175 -1.08 -15.13 -7.52
CA LEU A 175 -1.47 -13.75 -7.78
C LEU A 175 -2.77 -13.64 -8.59
N LYS A 176 -3.47 -14.75 -8.87
CA LYS A 176 -4.74 -14.83 -9.61
C LYS A 176 -4.70 -14.23 -11.03
N PHE A 177 -3.53 -14.25 -11.67
CA PHE A 177 -3.39 -13.89 -13.08
C PHE A 177 -3.72 -15.08 -13.97
N LYS A 178 -4.58 -14.84 -14.96
CA LYS A 178 -4.96 -15.80 -15.99
C LYS A 178 -5.18 -15.09 -17.32
N ASN A 179 -5.14 -15.84 -18.43
CA ASN A 179 -5.51 -15.27 -19.71
C ASN A 179 -7.01 -15.00 -19.72
N ILE A 180 -7.38 -13.75 -19.94
CA ILE A 180 -8.78 -13.31 -20.00
C ILE A 180 -8.99 -12.55 -21.29
N ASN A 181 -10.06 -12.89 -22.00
CA ASN A 181 -10.54 -12.10 -23.13
C ASN A 181 -11.44 -10.99 -22.57
N LYS A 182 -11.07 -9.73 -22.81
CA LYS A 182 -11.87 -8.57 -22.46
C LYS A 182 -12.15 -7.77 -23.72
N ASN A 183 -13.42 -7.49 -23.94
CA ASN A 183 -13.87 -6.63 -25.01
C ASN A 183 -14.17 -5.26 -24.41
N ASN A 184 -13.41 -4.24 -24.78
CA ASN A 184 -13.68 -2.82 -24.50
C ASN A 184 -12.72 -1.94 -25.28
N GLN A 185 -12.91 -0.62 -25.19
CA GLN A 185 -12.15 0.37 -25.93
C GLN A 185 -10.63 0.34 -25.70
N TYR A 186 -10.14 -0.32 -24.65
CA TYR A 186 -8.70 -0.41 -24.36
C TYR A 186 -8.06 -1.72 -24.85
N HIS A 187 -8.84 -2.72 -25.26
CA HIS A 187 -8.34 -4.07 -25.50
C HIS A 187 -8.90 -4.72 -26.76
N GLN A 188 -7.99 -5.40 -27.47
CA GLN A 188 -8.28 -6.28 -28.60
C GLN A 188 -7.50 -7.59 -28.39
N GLY A 189 -8.15 -8.60 -27.81
CA GLY A 189 -7.64 -9.98 -27.73
C GLY A 189 -7.28 -10.50 -26.33
N ASP A 190 -6.80 -11.74 -26.30
CA ASP A 190 -6.42 -12.46 -25.07
C ASP A 190 -5.12 -11.89 -24.50
N ARG A 191 -5.16 -11.46 -23.23
CA ARG A 191 -3.96 -11.05 -22.48
C ARG A 191 -4.03 -11.56 -21.05
N LEU A 192 -2.88 -11.53 -20.38
CA LEU A 192 -2.74 -11.96 -19.00
C LEU A 192 -3.21 -10.82 -18.08
N TYR A 193 -4.31 -11.08 -17.37
CA TYR A 193 -4.88 -10.14 -16.40
C TYR A 193 -5.08 -10.83 -15.07
N ARG A 194 -4.99 -10.05 -13.99
CA ARG A 194 -5.47 -10.47 -12.69
C ARG A 194 -6.97 -10.36 -12.69
N ASP A 195 -7.62 -11.48 -12.42
CA ASP A 195 -9.07 -11.51 -12.25
C ASP A 195 -9.41 -11.12 -10.81
N LEU A 196 -10.09 -9.99 -10.67
CA LEU A 196 -10.48 -9.42 -9.38
C LEU A 196 -12.01 -9.47 -9.20
N GLY A 197 -12.73 -10.06 -10.16
CA GLY A 197 -14.19 -10.15 -10.16
C GLY A 197 -14.75 -10.01 -11.57
N GLU A 198 -16.06 -10.22 -11.72
CA GLU A 198 -16.70 -10.24 -13.05
C GLU A 198 -16.46 -8.95 -13.86
N LYS A 199 -16.47 -7.80 -13.17
CA LYS A 199 -16.32 -6.47 -13.78
C LYS A 199 -14.95 -5.83 -13.58
N THR A 200 -14.15 -6.30 -12.62
CA THR A 200 -12.88 -5.66 -12.28
C THR A 200 -11.72 -6.59 -12.61
N TYR A 201 -10.75 -6.08 -13.35
CA TYR A 201 -9.55 -6.84 -13.68
C TYR A 201 -8.37 -5.89 -13.84
N GLU A 202 -7.16 -6.44 -13.81
CA GLU A 202 -5.96 -5.61 -13.80
C GLU A 202 -4.82 -6.16 -14.65
N ALA A 203 -4.10 -5.26 -15.31
CA ALA A 203 -2.81 -5.55 -15.92
C ALA A 203 -1.66 -4.97 -15.09
N ILE A 204 -0.52 -5.67 -15.11
CA ILE A 204 0.73 -5.22 -14.52
C ILE A 204 1.81 -5.09 -15.59
N LEU A 205 2.65 -4.06 -15.46
CA LEU A 205 3.90 -3.89 -16.18
C LEU A 205 5.00 -3.52 -15.21
N VAL A 206 6.10 -4.28 -15.19
CA VAL A 206 7.31 -3.92 -14.45
C VAL A 206 8.28 -3.24 -15.41
N ILE A 207 8.72 -2.03 -15.07
CA ILE A 207 9.55 -1.18 -15.93
C ILE A 207 11.01 -1.28 -15.48
N THR A 208 11.88 -1.61 -16.42
CA THR A 208 13.33 -1.70 -16.22
C THR A 208 14.07 -0.59 -16.98
N SER A 209 15.26 -0.24 -16.53
CA SER A 209 16.17 0.64 -17.26
C SER A 209 17.50 -0.05 -17.54
N ASN A 210 18.09 0.25 -18.70
CA ASN A 210 19.33 -0.34 -19.17
C ASN A 210 20.57 0.42 -18.66
N ASN A 211 20.41 1.65 -18.18
CA ASN A 211 21.52 2.46 -17.65
C ASN A 211 21.06 3.47 -16.58
N PRO A 212 21.33 3.23 -15.28
CA PRO A 212 21.91 1.99 -14.75
C PRO A 212 20.94 0.81 -14.86
N LEU A 213 21.44 -0.43 -14.86
CA LEU A 213 20.60 -1.64 -14.81
C LEU A 213 19.78 -1.64 -13.51
N ARG A 214 18.45 -1.48 -13.61
CA ARG A 214 17.55 -1.34 -12.44
C ARG A 214 16.08 -1.60 -12.80
N TYR A 215 15.25 -1.82 -11.78
CA TYR A 215 13.81 -1.60 -11.85
C TYR A 215 13.52 -0.13 -11.53
N SER A 216 12.68 0.53 -12.34
CA SER A 216 12.32 1.92 -12.09
C SER A 216 10.92 2.05 -11.49
N ASP A 217 9.95 1.29 -12.00
CA ASP A 217 8.56 1.43 -11.60
C ASP A 217 7.81 0.12 -11.82
N ILE A 218 6.70 -0.06 -11.10
CA ILE A 218 5.61 -0.95 -11.51
C ILE A 218 4.42 -0.10 -11.93
N SER A 219 3.74 -0.52 -12.98
CA SER A 219 2.53 0.12 -13.48
C SER A 219 1.38 -0.87 -13.43
N LEU A 220 0.35 -0.52 -12.66
CA LEU A 220 -0.90 -1.26 -12.58
C LEU A 220 -1.97 -0.51 -13.35
N SER A 221 -2.69 -1.21 -14.22
CA SER A 221 -3.87 -0.67 -14.89
C SER A 221 -5.09 -1.46 -14.41
N SER A 222 -5.84 -0.86 -13.50
CA SER A 222 -7.13 -1.37 -13.05
C SER A 222 -8.18 -1.02 -14.12
N PHE A 223 -9.00 -1.99 -14.46
CA PHE A 223 -10.09 -1.84 -15.41
C PHE A 223 -11.40 -2.21 -14.74
N ILE A 224 -12.38 -1.31 -14.83
CA ILE A 224 -13.74 -1.51 -14.33
C ILE A 224 -14.67 -1.54 -15.54
N GLN A 225 -15.16 -2.72 -15.89
CA GLN A 225 -16.07 -2.94 -17.01
C GLN A 225 -17.46 -2.38 -16.68
N VAL A 226 -17.87 -1.35 -17.42
CA VAL A 226 -19.20 -0.70 -17.27
C VAL A 226 -20.21 -1.33 -18.23
N SER A 227 -19.80 -1.57 -19.48
CA SER A 227 -20.59 -2.25 -20.52
C SER A 227 -19.69 -3.14 -21.39
N ASN A 228 -20.21 -3.88 -22.36
CA ASN A 228 -19.39 -4.74 -23.23
C ASN A 228 -18.34 -4.02 -24.07
N GLU A 229 -18.45 -2.70 -24.23
CA GLU A 229 -17.52 -1.91 -25.05
C GLU A 229 -16.80 -0.82 -24.24
N LYS A 230 -17.25 -0.57 -23.01
CA LYS A 230 -16.78 0.52 -22.16
C LYS A 230 -16.24 -0.01 -20.84
N ALA A 231 -15.02 0.38 -20.53
CA ALA A 231 -14.42 0.26 -19.21
C ALA A 231 -13.92 1.60 -18.72
N ILE A 232 -13.80 1.76 -17.40
CA ILE A 232 -12.99 2.80 -16.77
C ILE A 232 -11.60 2.21 -16.59
N ARG A 233 -10.56 2.90 -17.08
CA ARG A 233 -9.16 2.48 -16.87
C ARG A 233 -8.48 3.44 -15.92
N ILE A 234 -7.87 2.92 -14.86
CA ILE A 234 -7.13 3.70 -13.88
C ILE A 234 -5.69 3.18 -13.87
N LEU A 235 -4.75 4.02 -14.30
CA LEU A 235 -3.32 3.72 -14.27
C LEU A 235 -2.73 4.21 -12.93
N ARG A 236 -1.99 3.34 -12.26
CA ARG A 236 -1.29 3.58 -11.00
C ARG A 236 0.17 3.20 -11.19
N GLN A 237 1.08 4.15 -10.96
CA GLN A 237 2.51 3.93 -11.18
C GLN A 237 3.26 4.10 -9.88
N HIS A 238 3.92 3.03 -9.42
CA HIS A 238 4.68 3.03 -8.18
C HIS A 238 6.16 2.93 -8.52
N SER A 239 6.92 3.97 -8.18
CA SER A 239 8.37 3.97 -8.39
C SER A 239 9.08 3.03 -7.42
N ILE A 240 10.20 2.49 -7.86
CA ILE A 240 11.14 1.71 -7.05
C ILE A 240 12.38 2.58 -6.88
N ASP A 241 12.63 3.00 -5.64
CA ASP A 241 13.75 3.88 -5.30
C ASP A 241 14.51 3.32 -4.10
N GLY A 242 15.84 3.36 -4.14
CA GLY A 242 16.66 2.72 -3.12
C GLY A 242 16.38 1.23 -2.93
N TYR A 243 15.93 0.52 -3.98
CA TYR A 243 15.44 -0.87 -3.94
C TYR A 243 14.11 -1.05 -3.17
N VAL A 244 13.46 0.03 -2.76
CA VAL A 244 12.17 0.03 -2.05
C VAL A 244 11.07 0.42 -3.01
N LEU A 245 9.99 -0.36 -3.05
CA LEU A 245 8.77 0.01 -3.73
C LEU A 245 8.12 1.17 -2.96
N GLN A 246 8.07 2.35 -3.57
CA GLN A 246 7.59 3.55 -2.92
C GLN A 246 6.07 3.47 -2.71
N TYR A 247 5.65 3.78 -1.47
CA TYR A 247 4.29 4.08 -1.01
C TYR A 247 4.21 5.60 -0.66
N LEU A 248 3.44 6.39 -1.40
CA LEU A 248 3.30 7.86 -1.42
C LEU A 248 4.57 8.69 -1.75
N PRO A 249 4.95 8.87 -3.03
CA PRO A 249 6.20 9.51 -3.41
C PRO A 249 6.27 11.02 -3.08
N THR A 250 5.14 11.73 -3.01
CA THR A 250 5.12 13.20 -2.88
C THR A 250 5.20 13.70 -1.43
N VAL A 251 4.99 12.86 -0.42
CA VAL A 251 4.96 13.29 0.99
C VAL A 251 6.37 13.36 1.61
N HIS A 252 7.36 12.68 1.04
CA HIS A 252 8.63 12.42 1.73
C HIS A 252 9.85 13.21 1.24
N GLY A 253 9.75 14.02 0.17
CA GLY A 253 10.91 14.75 -0.34
C GLY A 253 12.07 13.84 -0.80
N ILE A 254 11.84 12.53 -0.90
CA ILE A 254 12.79 11.55 -1.43
C ILE A 254 12.64 11.60 -2.95
N ILE A 255 13.38 12.52 -3.56
CA ILE A 255 13.70 12.46 -4.98
C ILE A 255 15.00 11.64 -5.09
N GLY A 256 14.94 10.35 -4.77
CA GLY A 256 16.04 9.45 -5.08
C GLY A 256 15.94 8.98 -6.52
N LYS A 257 17.05 8.44 -7.03
CA LYS A 257 17.09 7.80 -8.35
C LYS A 257 17.15 6.31 -8.10
N PRO A 258 16.36 5.49 -8.82
CA PRO A 258 16.44 4.04 -8.70
C PRO A 258 17.92 3.58 -8.80
N ASN A 259 18.36 2.76 -7.86
CA ASN A 259 19.76 2.39 -7.74
C ASN A 259 20.13 1.25 -8.70
N HIS A 260 21.41 1.23 -9.12
CA HIS A 260 21.95 0.12 -9.90
C HIS A 260 21.91 -1.18 -9.08
N LEU A 261 21.52 -2.28 -9.72
CA LEU A 261 21.54 -3.61 -9.13
C LEU A 261 22.98 -4.14 -9.09
N ASN A 262 23.50 -4.31 -7.87
CA ASN A 262 24.86 -4.77 -7.59
C ASN A 262 24.92 -6.04 -6.73
N ASP A 263 23.78 -6.48 -6.18
CA ASP A 263 23.67 -7.73 -5.40
C ASP A 263 22.36 -8.45 -5.75
N PRO A 264 22.37 -9.78 -6.02
CA PRO A 264 21.16 -10.58 -6.18
C PRO A 264 20.14 -10.43 -5.03
N LYS A 265 20.58 -10.13 -3.80
CA LYS A 265 19.69 -9.85 -2.67
C LYS A 265 18.78 -8.64 -2.93
N GLN A 266 19.22 -7.65 -3.70
CA GLN A 266 18.43 -6.47 -4.06
C GLN A 266 17.29 -6.85 -5.01
N LEU A 267 17.54 -7.76 -5.96
CA LEU A 267 16.49 -8.31 -6.84
C LEU A 267 15.42 -9.03 -6.03
N LYS A 268 15.86 -9.88 -5.10
CA LYS A 268 14.98 -10.60 -4.18
C LYS A 268 14.11 -9.63 -3.39
N PHE A 269 14.71 -8.60 -2.81
CA PHE A 269 14.01 -7.61 -2.00
C PHE A 269 12.96 -6.81 -2.79
N ILE A 270 13.28 -6.38 -4.02
CA ILE A 270 12.32 -5.65 -4.88
C ILE A 270 11.14 -6.53 -5.25
N LEU A 271 11.39 -7.74 -5.77
CA LEU A 271 10.32 -8.62 -6.25
C LEU A 271 9.43 -9.12 -5.10
N GLN A 272 10.00 -9.26 -3.90
CA GLN A 272 9.22 -9.54 -2.69
C GLN A 272 8.23 -8.40 -2.40
N GLN A 273 8.68 -7.15 -2.41
CA GLN A 273 7.79 -6.00 -2.20
C GLN A 273 6.70 -5.90 -3.27
N VAL A 274 7.03 -6.21 -4.53
CA VAL A 274 6.03 -6.26 -5.62
C VAL A 274 5.02 -7.38 -5.36
N TYR A 275 5.47 -8.58 -4.97
CA TYR A 275 4.58 -9.69 -4.61
C TYR A 275 3.59 -9.29 -3.51
N ASP A 276 4.11 -8.74 -2.41
CA ASP A 276 3.32 -8.35 -1.24
C ASP A 276 2.39 -7.18 -1.56
N PHE A 277 2.84 -6.25 -2.42
CA PHE A 277 1.98 -5.20 -2.93
C PHE A 277 0.81 -5.78 -3.70
N LEU A 278 1.04 -6.71 -4.63
CA LEU A 278 -0.02 -7.29 -5.43
C LEU A 278 -1.04 -8.05 -4.57
N ILE A 279 -0.61 -8.77 -3.53
CA ILE A 279 -1.56 -9.39 -2.60
C ILE A 279 -2.44 -8.33 -1.94
N TYR A 280 -1.84 -7.29 -1.36
CA TYR A 280 -2.57 -6.19 -0.72
C TYR A 280 -3.53 -5.48 -1.67
N ASP A 281 -3.04 -5.19 -2.87
CA ASP A 281 -3.73 -4.48 -3.91
C ASP A 281 -4.97 -5.27 -4.39
N ALA A 282 -4.86 -6.60 -4.49
CA ALA A 282 -5.99 -7.46 -4.84
C ALA A 282 -7.12 -7.40 -3.79
N GLU A 283 -6.79 -7.26 -2.50
CA GLU A 283 -7.79 -7.15 -1.43
C GLU A 283 -8.62 -5.87 -1.56
N LYS A 284 -8.03 -4.79 -2.08
CA LYS A 284 -8.73 -3.52 -2.31
C LYS A 284 -9.61 -3.52 -3.56
N HIS A 285 -9.52 -4.56 -4.39
CA HIS A 285 -10.32 -4.72 -5.61
C HIS A 285 -11.44 -5.76 -5.46
N GLN A 286 -11.70 -6.27 -4.25
CA GLN A 286 -12.71 -7.31 -4.00
C GLN A 286 -14.13 -6.90 -4.38
N ASP A 287 -14.43 -5.61 -4.20
CA ASP A 287 -15.68 -5.00 -4.61
C ASP A 287 -15.42 -3.56 -5.06
N ILE A 288 -16.38 -3.01 -5.79
CA ILE A 288 -16.22 -1.71 -6.44
C ILE A 288 -16.24 -0.54 -5.46
N ASP A 289 -16.91 -0.69 -4.31
CA ASP A 289 -17.00 0.35 -3.30
C ASP A 289 -15.68 0.45 -2.53
N THR A 290 -15.11 -0.68 -2.11
CA THR A 290 -13.76 -0.75 -1.52
C THR A 290 -12.71 -0.21 -2.47
N LEU A 291 -12.82 -0.52 -3.77
CA LEU A 291 -11.92 0.02 -4.79
C LEU A 291 -12.05 1.53 -4.89
N ASN A 292 -13.28 2.04 -5.00
CA ASN A 292 -13.54 3.47 -5.04
C ASN A 292 -13.01 4.19 -3.79
N GLN A 293 -13.26 3.63 -2.59
CA GLN A 293 -12.72 4.16 -1.34
C GLN A 293 -11.20 4.26 -1.38
N TRP A 294 -10.53 3.21 -1.83
CA TRP A 294 -9.08 3.21 -1.87
C TRP A 294 -8.51 4.20 -2.90
N LEU A 295 -9.11 4.29 -4.10
CA LEU A 295 -8.62 5.12 -5.20
C LEU A 295 -9.00 6.60 -5.09
N ASN A 296 -10.10 6.94 -4.42
CA ASN A 296 -10.60 8.32 -4.32
C ASN A 296 -10.43 8.93 -2.93
N HIS A 297 -10.56 8.14 -1.87
CA HIS A 297 -10.50 8.62 -0.49
C HIS A 297 -9.22 8.20 0.23
N GLY A 298 -8.57 7.12 -0.23
CA GLY A 298 -7.31 6.63 0.31
C GLY A 298 -6.07 7.26 -0.31
N ASP A 299 -4.93 6.82 0.19
CA ASP A 299 -3.58 7.24 -0.22
C ASP A 299 -3.28 6.96 -1.71
N GLU A 300 -3.96 5.98 -2.31
CA GLU A 300 -3.68 5.58 -3.69
C GLU A 300 -3.94 6.70 -4.71
N LYS A 301 -4.81 7.66 -4.35
CA LYS A 301 -5.10 8.84 -5.18
C LYS A 301 -3.87 9.68 -5.50
N GLU A 302 -2.84 9.65 -4.65
CA GLU A 302 -1.58 10.36 -4.85
C GLU A 302 -0.76 9.82 -6.05
N TYR A 303 -1.04 8.59 -6.49
CA TYR A 303 -0.41 7.95 -7.66
C TYR A 303 -1.18 8.14 -8.95
N ILE A 304 -2.39 8.67 -8.87
CA ILE A 304 -3.32 8.78 -9.97
C ILE A 304 -3.28 10.23 -10.46
N LEU A 305 -2.36 10.49 -11.38
CA LEU A 305 -2.04 11.84 -11.85
C LEU A 305 -2.59 12.11 -13.26
N GLY A 306 -2.58 13.37 -13.66
CA GLY A 306 -3.02 13.78 -14.99
C GLY A 306 -4.46 13.32 -15.28
N LEU A 307 -4.72 12.79 -16.48
CA LEU A 307 -6.05 12.27 -16.83
C LEU A 307 -6.49 11.04 -16.01
N GLY A 308 -5.56 10.39 -15.28
CA GLY A 308 -5.93 9.36 -14.31
C GLY A 308 -6.84 9.93 -13.22
N ALA A 309 -6.61 11.19 -12.78
CA ALA A 309 -7.44 11.84 -11.78
C ALA A 309 -8.88 12.01 -12.25
N ILE A 310 -9.10 12.25 -13.55
CA ILE A 310 -10.44 12.26 -14.16
C ILE A 310 -11.03 10.85 -14.15
N SER A 311 -10.24 9.83 -14.48
CA SER A 311 -10.70 8.44 -14.54
C SER A 311 -11.19 7.94 -13.17
N ARG A 312 -10.54 8.30 -12.06
CA ARG A 312 -11.03 7.97 -10.71
C ARG A 312 -12.32 8.70 -10.34
N LEU A 313 -12.53 9.94 -10.83
CA LEU A 313 -13.79 10.65 -10.65
C LEU A 313 -14.93 10.00 -11.44
N VAL A 314 -14.67 9.52 -12.66
CA VAL A 314 -15.67 8.73 -13.41
C VAL A 314 -16.06 7.47 -12.62
N LEU A 315 -15.10 6.80 -11.95
CA LEU A 315 -15.40 5.70 -11.02
C LEU A 315 -16.28 6.16 -9.85
N ALA A 316 -15.93 7.26 -9.17
CA ALA A 316 -16.72 7.82 -8.08
C ALA A 316 -18.17 8.14 -8.52
N LYS A 317 -18.33 8.70 -9.72
CA LYS A 317 -19.65 8.94 -10.31
C LYS A 317 -20.41 7.65 -10.57
N TYR A 318 -19.75 6.65 -11.14
CA TYR A 318 -20.34 5.35 -11.45
C TYR A 318 -20.87 4.61 -10.22
N VAL A 319 -20.18 4.73 -9.06
CA VAL A 319 -20.64 4.12 -7.80
C VAL A 319 -21.57 5.02 -6.98
N ASN A 320 -21.96 6.20 -7.51
CA ASN A 320 -22.75 7.21 -6.80
C ASN A 320 -22.13 7.64 -5.46
N ASP A 321 -20.83 7.92 -5.46
CA ASP A 321 -20.10 8.37 -4.27
C ASP A 321 -20.75 9.65 -3.68
N PRO A 322 -21.16 9.64 -2.40
CA PRO A 322 -21.83 10.79 -1.78
C PRO A 322 -20.93 12.03 -1.65
N LEU A 323 -19.61 11.87 -1.76
CA LEU A 323 -18.63 12.94 -1.70
C LEU A 323 -18.10 13.34 -3.09
N PHE A 324 -18.78 12.94 -4.16
CA PHE A 324 -18.36 13.22 -5.54
C PHE A 324 -18.00 14.70 -5.78
N ASP A 325 -18.85 15.63 -5.37
CA ASP A 325 -18.59 17.07 -5.59
C ASP A 325 -17.34 17.56 -4.85
N GLN A 326 -17.08 17.02 -3.64
CA GLN A 326 -15.85 17.30 -2.91
C GLN A 326 -14.63 16.73 -3.64
N LEU A 327 -14.72 15.48 -4.14
CA LEU A 327 -13.66 14.83 -4.91
C LEU A 327 -13.30 15.63 -6.17
N VAL A 328 -14.30 16.18 -6.86
CA VAL A 328 -14.10 17.04 -8.04
C VAL A 328 -13.34 18.31 -7.65
N ALA A 329 -13.72 18.96 -6.54
CA ALA A 329 -13.08 20.18 -6.08
C ALA A 329 -11.59 20.00 -5.70
N GLU A 330 -11.20 18.81 -5.22
CA GLU A 330 -9.81 18.50 -4.84
C GLU A 330 -8.94 17.91 -5.96
N ALA A 331 -9.50 17.58 -7.13
CA ALA A 331 -8.81 16.78 -8.15
C ALA A 331 -7.78 17.56 -8.99
N LEU A 332 -8.01 18.87 -9.21
CA LEU A 332 -7.17 19.67 -10.13
C LEU A 332 -5.68 19.69 -9.76
N PRO A 333 -5.28 19.82 -8.47
CA PRO A 333 -3.88 19.69 -8.07
C PRO A 333 -3.21 18.38 -8.51
N TYR A 334 -3.93 17.25 -8.52
CA TYR A 334 -3.38 15.96 -8.97
C TYR A 334 -3.16 15.91 -10.48
N ILE A 335 -4.02 16.58 -11.25
CA ILE A 335 -3.86 16.74 -12.69
C ILE A 335 -2.59 17.54 -12.99
N HIS A 336 -2.36 18.62 -12.24
CA HIS A 336 -1.22 19.51 -12.46
C HIS A 336 0.14 18.90 -12.16
N ARG A 337 0.19 17.80 -11.39
CA ARG A 337 1.42 17.04 -11.14
C ARG A 337 1.92 16.31 -12.38
N ASP A 338 1.04 16.05 -13.36
CA ASP A 338 1.46 15.54 -14.65
C ASP A 338 2.00 16.66 -15.54
N ARG A 339 3.18 16.45 -16.12
CA ARG A 339 3.89 17.45 -16.93
C ARG A 339 3.07 17.95 -18.14
N PHE A 340 2.21 17.12 -18.71
CA PHE A 340 1.41 17.47 -19.89
C PHE A 340 0.18 18.30 -19.53
N PHE A 341 -0.31 18.19 -18.29
CA PHE A 341 -1.54 18.83 -17.82
C PHE A 341 -1.33 19.90 -16.75
N LYS A 342 -0.07 20.26 -16.47
CA LYS A 342 0.33 21.27 -15.49
C LYS A 342 -0.39 22.61 -15.58
N ASN A 343 -0.86 22.99 -16.76
CA ASN A 343 -1.53 24.27 -17.03
C ASN A 343 -3.03 24.10 -17.38
N MET A 344 -3.67 22.98 -17.01
CA MET A 344 -5.10 22.78 -17.23
C MET A 344 -5.89 23.77 -16.36
N THR A 345 -6.84 24.50 -16.97
CA THR A 345 -7.73 25.41 -16.21
C THR A 345 -8.88 24.63 -15.58
N VAL A 346 -9.54 25.23 -14.60
CA VAL A 346 -10.72 24.65 -13.92
C VAL A 346 -11.82 24.33 -14.94
N GLU A 347 -12.09 25.25 -15.88
CA GLU A 347 -13.14 25.08 -16.90
C GLU A 347 -12.83 23.90 -17.82
N LYS A 348 -11.58 23.80 -18.30
CA LYS A 348 -11.14 22.67 -19.14
C LYS A 348 -11.18 21.34 -18.41
N PHE A 349 -10.91 21.36 -17.10
CA PHE A 349 -11.03 20.18 -16.26
C PHE A 349 -12.48 19.71 -16.17
N HIS A 350 -13.43 20.61 -15.87
CA HIS A 350 -14.85 20.28 -15.80
C HIS A 350 -15.39 19.80 -17.15
N GLU A 351 -15.11 20.51 -18.25
CA GLU A 351 -15.51 20.11 -19.59
C GLU A 351 -14.99 18.70 -19.93
N ARG A 352 -13.74 18.41 -19.59
CA ARG A 352 -13.15 17.08 -19.84
C ARG A 352 -13.77 15.99 -18.97
N LEU A 353 -14.08 16.30 -17.71
CA LEU A 353 -14.75 15.35 -16.81
C LEU A 353 -16.15 14.99 -17.31
N GLU A 354 -16.94 15.99 -17.70
CA GLU A 354 -18.29 15.80 -18.27
C GLU A 354 -18.22 14.94 -19.53
N GLN A 355 -17.32 15.26 -20.46
CA GLN A 355 -17.10 14.46 -21.67
C GLN A 355 -16.75 13.00 -21.36
N GLU A 356 -15.87 12.74 -20.38
CA GLU A 356 -15.51 11.37 -20.02
C GLU A 356 -16.66 10.62 -19.32
N ILE A 357 -17.46 11.30 -18.49
CA ILE A 357 -18.66 10.73 -17.89
C ILE A 357 -19.66 10.33 -18.99
N GLU A 358 -19.97 11.23 -19.92
CA GLU A 358 -20.90 10.95 -21.02
C GLU A 358 -20.38 9.79 -21.90
N ASN A 359 -19.09 9.82 -22.24
CA ASN A 359 -18.47 8.83 -23.12
C ASN A 359 -18.43 7.41 -22.53
N ILE A 360 -18.36 7.28 -21.19
CA ILE A 360 -18.17 5.99 -20.51
C ILE A 360 -19.46 5.50 -19.84
N LEU A 361 -20.24 6.39 -19.23
CA LEU A 361 -21.39 6.04 -18.39
C LEU A 361 -22.75 6.29 -19.08
N GLU A 362 -22.82 7.23 -20.02
CA GLU A 362 -24.08 7.68 -20.61
C GLU A 362 -24.12 7.41 -22.12
N ASN A 363 -24.02 6.15 -22.53
CA ASN A 363 -24.33 5.70 -23.90
C ASN A 363 -24.68 4.21 -23.95
#